data_AF-A0A0V1NKW3-F1
#
_entry.id   AF-A0A0V1NKW3-F1
#
_cell.length_a   1.000
_cell.length_b   1.000
_cell.length_c   1.000
_cell.angle_alpha   90.00
_cell.angle_beta   90.00
_cell.angle_gamma   90.00
#
_symmetry.space_group_name_H-M   'P 1'
#
loop_
_entity.id
_entity.type
_entity.pdbx_description
1 polymer ?
#
loop_
_entity_poly.entity_id
_entity_poly.type
_entity_poly.pdbx_seq_one_letter_code
_entity_poly.pdbx_strand_id
1 'polypeptide(L)'
;MSSNEESTNYNWQLEIVSLMNTVNNVNVSVANSLDEMSEITEQLTLLLKDTTSSACDSADSAVRNSFRLMASMESLSSKMQNLKEISIKIKRIRLLLESLESDTTQIHLASLMANHSNTSFENRELAKHVRVVDSDMPTNVIMASAKIGLWALKRKINVEEISRLIVNIFSKTTKDSSWGCIVGKNVVLGTEYFGMYFMHFIIDDYTFFVFHKRNVY
;
A
#
# COMPACT_ATOMS: atom_id res chain seq x y z
N MET A 1 115.75 -9.36 24.11
CA MET A 1 114.58 -8.99 23.29
C MET A 1 113.60 -10.17 23.25
N SER A 2 112.89 -10.49 24.35
CA SER A 2 112.08 -11.74 24.39
C SER A 2 110.69 -11.60 25.04
N SER A 3 110.45 -10.61 25.90
CA SER A 3 109.20 -10.54 26.68
C SER A 3 108.06 -9.81 25.97
N ASN A 4 108.36 -8.86 25.07
CA ASN A 4 107.32 -8.09 24.38
C ASN A 4 106.66 -8.88 23.23
N GLU A 5 107.40 -9.76 22.54
CA GLU A 5 106.86 -10.59 21.45
C GLU A 5 105.99 -11.75 21.95
N GLU A 6 106.29 -12.34 23.11
CA GLU A 6 105.43 -13.37 23.72
C GLU A 6 104.11 -12.79 24.26
N SER A 7 104.12 -11.57 24.82
CA SER A 7 102.90 -10.93 25.35
C SER A 7 101.95 -10.47 24.24
N THR A 8 102.48 -9.94 23.14
CA THR A 8 101.67 -9.61 21.96
C THR A 8 101.15 -10.88 21.30
N ASN A 9 101.91 -11.98 21.35
CA ASN A 9 101.50 -13.28 20.83
C ASN A 9 100.29 -13.86 21.59
N TYR A 10 100.33 -13.80 22.92
CA TYR A 10 99.22 -14.23 23.76
C TYR A 10 97.95 -13.41 23.59
N ASN A 11 98.08 -12.10 23.33
CA ASN A 11 96.93 -11.20 23.25
C ASN A 11 96.10 -11.41 21.98
N TRP A 12 96.75 -11.63 20.83
CA TRP A 12 96.01 -11.93 19.59
C TRP A 12 95.34 -13.31 19.63
N GLN A 13 95.94 -14.29 20.32
CA GLN A 13 95.32 -15.60 20.50
C GLN A 13 94.02 -15.51 21.32
N LEU A 14 94.02 -14.71 22.38
CA LEU A 14 92.84 -14.46 23.20
C LEU A 14 91.73 -13.74 22.43
N GLU A 15 92.07 -12.74 21.61
CA GLU A 15 91.11 -12.07 20.73
C GLU A 15 90.49 -13.04 19.72
N ILE A 16 91.28 -13.90 19.08
CA ILE A 16 90.78 -14.90 18.12
C ILE A 16 89.82 -15.88 18.81
N VAL A 17 90.13 -16.36 20.02
CA VAL A 17 89.26 -17.27 20.77
C VAL A 17 87.95 -16.58 21.17
N SER A 18 88.00 -15.31 21.59
CA SER A 18 86.81 -14.51 21.88
C SER A 18 85.91 -14.34 20.65
N LEU A 19 86.53 -14.09 19.49
CA LEU A 19 85.82 -13.95 18.21
C LEU A 19 85.18 -15.27 17.78
N MET A 20 85.90 -16.39 17.90
CA MET A 20 85.36 -17.73 17.62
C MET A 20 84.16 -18.06 18.51
N ASN A 21 84.24 -17.76 19.81
CA ASN A 21 83.12 -17.98 20.73
C ASN A 21 81.90 -17.12 20.36
N THR A 22 82.13 -15.86 19.97
CA THR A 22 81.05 -14.97 19.52
C THR A 22 80.38 -15.51 18.26
N VAL A 23 81.17 -15.92 17.27
CA VAL A 23 80.66 -16.52 16.03
C VAL A 23 79.89 -17.80 16.33
N ASN A 24 80.39 -18.65 17.23
CA ASN A 24 79.71 -19.89 17.60
C ASN A 24 78.36 -19.62 18.29
N ASN A 25 78.31 -18.65 19.20
CA ASN A 25 77.06 -18.24 19.86
C ASN A 25 76.04 -17.69 18.86
N VAL A 26 76.48 -16.87 17.90
CA VAL A 26 75.62 -16.38 16.81
C VAL A 26 75.12 -17.54 15.97
N ASN A 27 75.98 -18.50 15.62
CA ASN A 27 75.61 -19.63 14.78
C ASN A 27 74.56 -20.52 15.44
N VAL A 28 74.70 -20.78 16.75
CA VAL A 28 73.69 -21.49 17.55
C VAL A 28 72.37 -20.71 17.62
N SER A 29 72.44 -19.40 17.84
CA SER A 29 71.23 -18.55 17.86
C SER A 29 70.49 -18.54 16.52
N VAL A 30 71.23 -18.51 15.41
CA VAL A 30 70.66 -18.56 14.05
C VAL A 30 70.03 -19.92 13.79
N ALA A 31 70.70 -21.02 14.16
CA ALA A 31 70.15 -22.37 14.02
C ALA A 31 68.81 -22.53 14.77
N ASN A 32 68.76 -22.11 16.03
CA ASN A 32 67.53 -22.17 16.83
C ASN A 32 66.41 -21.30 16.21
N SER A 33 66.74 -20.09 15.74
CA SER A 33 65.75 -19.21 15.10
C SER A 33 65.21 -19.80 13.79
N LEU A 34 66.04 -20.53 13.05
CA LEU A 34 65.64 -21.24 11.83
C LEU A 34 64.68 -22.40 12.13
N ASP A 35 64.96 -23.17 13.19
CA ASP A 35 64.09 -24.27 13.62
C ASP A 35 62.71 -23.74 14.06
N GLU A 36 62.68 -22.68 14.87
CA GLU A 36 61.43 -22.01 15.27
C GLU A 36 60.66 -21.46 14.05
N MET A 37 61.37 -20.83 13.12
CA MET A 37 60.76 -20.29 11.90
C MET A 37 60.22 -21.40 10.99
N SER A 38 60.87 -22.56 10.95
CA SER A 38 60.38 -23.75 10.25
C SER A 38 59.08 -24.26 10.87
N GLU A 39 59.03 -24.38 12.21
CA GLU A 39 57.82 -24.83 12.92
C GLU A 39 56.64 -23.86 12.71
N ILE A 40 56.88 -22.54 12.82
CA ILE A 40 55.87 -21.52 12.56
C ILE A 40 55.36 -21.60 11.11
N THR A 41 56.27 -21.84 10.15
CA THR A 41 55.90 -21.94 8.73
C THR A 41 55.01 -23.17 8.49
N GLU A 42 55.28 -24.29 9.15
CA GLU A 42 54.46 -25.50 9.06
C GLU A 42 53.06 -25.26 9.64
N GLN A 43 52.98 -24.66 10.83
CA GLN A 43 51.69 -24.32 11.46
C GLN A 43 50.88 -23.34 10.62
N LEU A 44 51.50 -22.31 10.06
CA LEU A 44 50.84 -21.36 9.15
C LEU A 44 50.30 -22.06 7.89
N THR A 45 51.06 -23.01 7.34
CA THR A 45 50.64 -23.77 6.15
C THR A 45 49.41 -24.61 6.45
N LEU A 46 49.37 -25.28 7.60
CA LEU A 46 48.20 -26.05 8.05
C LEU A 46 46.99 -25.15 8.28
N LEU A 47 47.18 -24.01 8.95
CA LEU A 47 46.09 -23.08 9.27
C LEU A 47 45.51 -22.44 8.00
N LEU A 48 46.36 -22.09 7.03
CA LEU A 48 45.95 -21.61 5.71
C LEU A 48 45.16 -22.67 4.95
N LYS A 49 45.61 -23.94 4.97
CA LYS A 49 44.91 -25.06 4.33
C LYS A 49 43.52 -25.25 4.92
N ASP A 50 43.40 -25.30 6.24
CA ASP A 50 42.12 -25.54 6.92
C ASP A 50 41.16 -24.37 6.71
N THR A 51 41.65 -23.14 6.81
CA THR A 51 40.86 -21.93 6.56
C THR A 51 40.35 -21.90 5.12
N THR A 52 41.21 -22.24 4.16
CA THR A 52 40.84 -22.28 2.74
C THR A 52 39.79 -23.37 2.47
N SER A 53 39.97 -24.57 3.03
CA SER A 53 39.00 -25.65 2.89
C SER A 53 37.63 -25.26 3.46
N SER A 54 37.61 -24.71 4.68
CA SER A 54 36.38 -24.27 5.33
C SER A 54 35.69 -23.14 4.57
N ALA A 55 36.44 -22.22 3.98
CA ALA A 55 35.89 -21.14 3.16
C ALA A 55 35.26 -21.69 1.87
N CYS A 56 35.92 -22.66 1.21
CA CYS A 56 35.38 -23.35 0.03
C CYS A 56 34.10 -24.12 0.35
N ASP A 57 34.05 -24.87 1.45
CA ASP A 57 32.86 -25.61 1.87
C ASP A 57 31.68 -24.68 2.19
N SER A 58 31.97 -23.55 2.83
CA SER A 58 30.97 -22.52 3.13
C SER A 58 30.42 -21.89 1.84
N ALA A 59 31.30 -21.61 0.87
CA ALA A 59 30.91 -21.09 -0.42
C ALA A 59 30.07 -22.10 -1.21
N ASP A 60 30.44 -23.38 -1.26
CA ASP A 60 29.66 -24.42 -1.95
C ASP A 60 28.26 -24.57 -1.33
N SER A 61 28.18 -24.56 0.01
CA SER A 61 26.91 -24.59 0.73
C SER A 61 26.02 -23.38 0.40
N ALA A 62 26.60 -22.18 0.36
CA ALA A 62 25.87 -20.96 0.00
C ALA A 62 25.35 -21.00 -1.44
N VAL A 63 26.16 -21.50 -2.39
CA VAL A 63 25.76 -21.68 -3.78
C VAL A 63 24.62 -22.69 -3.90
N ARG A 64 24.74 -23.87 -3.28
CA ARG A 64 23.68 -24.89 -3.28
C ARG A 64 22.38 -24.38 -2.69
N ASN A 65 22.44 -23.62 -1.59
CA ASN A 65 21.26 -23.04 -0.97
C ASN A 65 20.62 -21.99 -1.87
N SER A 66 21.42 -21.19 -2.58
CA SER A 66 20.93 -20.22 -3.55
C SER A 66 20.17 -20.90 -4.70
N PHE A 67 20.66 -22.02 -5.23
CA PHE A 67 19.95 -22.79 -6.25
C PHE A 67 18.63 -23.39 -5.73
N ARG A 68 18.61 -23.90 -4.49
CA ARG A 68 17.37 -24.38 -3.85
C ARG A 68 16.33 -23.27 -3.68
N LEU A 69 16.77 -22.07 -3.30
CA LEU A 69 15.90 -20.90 -3.19
C LEU A 69 15.37 -20.50 -4.57
N MET A 70 16.20 -20.51 -5.61
CA MET A 70 15.79 -20.19 -6.98
C MET A 70 14.69 -21.14 -7.48
N ALA A 71 14.88 -22.45 -7.32
CA ALA A 71 13.86 -23.44 -7.67
C ALA A 71 12.55 -23.26 -6.88
N SER A 72 12.65 -22.92 -5.59
CA SER A 72 11.48 -22.62 -4.75
C SER A 72 10.75 -21.36 -5.22
N MET A 73 11.50 -20.36 -5.67
CA MET A 73 10.98 -19.09 -6.18
C MET A 73 10.29 -19.24 -7.54
N GLU A 74 10.80 -20.11 -8.42
CA GLU A 74 10.11 -20.49 -9.66
C GLU A 74 8.77 -21.18 -9.39
N SER A 75 8.75 -22.13 -8.44
CA SER A 75 7.51 -22.77 -8.00
C SER A 75 6.51 -21.76 -7.45
N LEU A 76 6.94 -20.85 -6.58
CA LEU A 76 6.09 -19.77 -6.07
C LEU A 76 5.56 -18.86 -7.18
N SER A 77 6.41 -18.48 -8.13
CA SER A 77 6.05 -17.63 -9.28
C SER A 77 4.91 -18.25 -10.09
N SER A 78 5.00 -19.55 -10.39
CA SER A 78 3.93 -20.28 -11.10
C SER A 78 2.59 -20.24 -10.35
N LYS A 79 2.61 -20.39 -9.00
CA LYS A 79 1.40 -20.30 -8.17
C LYS A 79 0.82 -18.88 -8.14
N MET A 80 1.67 -17.85 -8.15
CA MET A 80 1.23 -16.46 -8.20
C MET A 80 0.55 -16.09 -9.52
N GLN A 81 0.82 -16.81 -10.61
CA GLN A 81 0.15 -16.58 -11.89
C GLN A 81 -1.37 -16.83 -11.80
N ASN A 82 -1.79 -17.85 -11.04
CA ASN A 82 -3.21 -18.12 -10.77
C ASN A 82 -3.88 -16.96 -10.01
N LEU A 83 -3.16 -16.30 -9.09
CA LEU A 83 -3.69 -15.13 -8.36
C LEU A 83 -3.94 -13.94 -9.29
N LYS A 84 -3.10 -13.73 -10.31
CA LYS A 84 -3.35 -12.70 -11.33
C LYS A 84 -4.65 -12.97 -12.10
N GLU A 85 -4.91 -14.24 -12.44
CA GLU A 85 -6.15 -14.62 -13.12
C GLU A 85 -7.39 -14.40 -12.23
N ILE A 86 -7.30 -14.75 -10.94
CA ILE A 86 -8.34 -14.47 -9.95
C ILE A 86 -8.61 -12.97 -9.84
N SER A 87 -7.55 -12.14 -9.79
CA SER A 87 -7.69 -10.67 -9.75
C SER A 87 -8.45 -10.13 -10.97
N ILE A 88 -8.17 -10.64 -12.17
CA ILE A 88 -8.88 -10.27 -13.40
C ILE A 88 -10.36 -10.69 -13.31
N LYS A 89 -10.65 -11.91 -12.82
CA LYS A 89 -12.02 -12.39 -12.64
C LYS A 89 -12.80 -11.51 -11.65
N ILE A 90 -12.19 -11.13 -10.52
CA ILE A 90 -12.80 -10.23 -9.54
C ILE A 90 -13.13 -8.87 -10.17
N LYS A 91 -12.21 -8.28 -10.95
CA LYS A 91 -12.47 -7.01 -11.65
C LYS A 91 -13.66 -7.12 -12.62
N ARG A 92 -13.79 -8.23 -13.36
CA ARG A 92 -14.94 -8.46 -14.25
C ARG A 92 -16.24 -8.56 -13.47
N ILE A 93 -16.26 -9.28 -12.35
CA ILE A 93 -17.45 -9.39 -11.49
C ILE A 93 -17.89 -8.01 -11.00
N ARG A 94 -16.94 -7.16 -10.57
CA ARG A 94 -17.25 -5.78 -10.16
C ARG A 94 -17.92 -4.98 -11.26
N LEU A 95 -17.39 -5.02 -12.48
CA LEU A 95 -17.98 -4.29 -13.63
C LEU A 95 -19.39 -4.81 -13.96
N LEU A 96 -19.61 -6.11 -13.88
CA LEU A 96 -20.94 -6.70 -14.07
C LEU A 96 -21.93 -6.23 -12.98
N LEU A 97 -21.49 -6.15 -11.73
CA LEU A 97 -22.31 -5.61 -10.63
C LEU A 97 -22.67 -4.14 -10.85
N GLU A 98 -21.72 -3.31 -11.25
CA GLU A 98 -21.95 -1.89 -11.55
C GLU A 98 -22.94 -1.72 -12.73
N SER A 99 -22.86 -2.59 -13.75
CA SER A 99 -23.83 -2.62 -14.86
C SER A 99 -25.22 -3.04 -14.39
N LEU A 100 -25.33 -4.10 -13.60
CA LEU A 100 -26.61 -4.58 -13.08
C LEU A 100 -27.29 -3.52 -12.19
N GLU A 101 -26.52 -2.80 -11.37
CA GLU A 101 -27.04 -1.70 -10.56
C GLU A 101 -27.57 -0.57 -11.46
N SER A 102 -26.81 -0.19 -12.49
CA SER A 102 -27.26 0.78 -13.50
C SER A 102 -28.57 0.33 -14.16
N ASP A 103 -28.64 -0.91 -14.64
CA ASP A 103 -29.82 -1.44 -15.33
C ASP A 103 -31.03 -1.48 -14.39
N THR A 104 -30.83 -1.86 -13.13
CA THR A 104 -31.90 -1.86 -12.12
C THR A 104 -32.40 -0.44 -11.85
N THR A 105 -31.51 0.54 -11.77
CA THR A 105 -31.91 1.96 -11.60
C THR A 105 -32.64 2.50 -12.82
N GLN A 106 -32.21 2.13 -14.03
CA GLN A 106 -32.90 2.52 -15.26
C GLN A 106 -34.27 1.85 -15.39
N ILE A 107 -34.41 0.57 -15.04
CA ILE A 107 -35.70 -0.13 -15.01
C ILE A 107 -36.63 0.51 -13.98
N HIS A 108 -36.13 0.90 -12.81
CA HIS A 108 -36.94 1.58 -11.80
C HIS A 108 -37.43 2.95 -12.29
N LEU A 109 -36.55 3.74 -12.91
CA LEU A 109 -36.91 5.02 -13.55
C LEU A 109 -37.91 4.82 -14.70
N ALA A 110 -37.69 3.83 -15.55
CA ALA A 110 -38.59 3.47 -16.65
C ALA A 110 -39.95 3.01 -16.13
N SER A 111 -40.01 2.25 -15.03
CA SER A 111 -41.26 1.86 -14.37
C SER A 111 -41.98 3.07 -13.75
N LEU A 112 -41.25 3.99 -13.13
CA LEU A 112 -41.78 5.25 -12.62
C LEU A 112 -42.33 6.14 -13.75
N MET A 113 -41.70 6.14 -14.92
CA MET A 113 -42.13 6.89 -16.10
C MET A 113 -43.24 6.18 -16.89
N ALA A 114 -43.28 4.85 -16.91
CA ALA A 114 -44.30 4.04 -17.59
C ALA A 114 -45.62 3.96 -16.79
N ASN A 115 -45.59 4.22 -15.47
CA ASN A 115 -46.78 4.30 -14.62
C ASN A 115 -47.59 5.60 -14.82
N HIS A 116 -47.72 6.08 -16.07
CA HIS A 116 -48.65 7.16 -16.44
C HIS A 116 -50.13 6.78 -16.22
N SER A 117 -50.44 5.50 -15.96
CA SER A 117 -51.80 4.97 -15.81
C SER A 117 -52.33 4.88 -14.37
N ASN A 118 -51.46 4.98 -13.35
CA ASN A 118 -51.83 4.85 -11.92
C ASN A 118 -51.52 6.10 -11.07
N THR A 119 -51.30 7.23 -11.73
CA THR A 119 -50.91 8.50 -11.09
C THR A 119 -51.90 8.98 -10.03
N SER A 120 -53.20 8.67 -10.13
CA SER A 120 -54.21 9.21 -9.20
C SER A 120 -54.16 8.59 -7.79
N PHE A 121 -53.75 7.32 -7.64
CA PHE A 121 -53.72 6.64 -6.34
C PHE A 121 -52.38 6.86 -5.62
N GLU A 122 -51.26 6.70 -6.32
CA GLU A 122 -49.93 6.99 -5.75
C GLU A 122 -49.78 8.47 -5.37
N ASN A 123 -50.32 9.39 -6.17
CA ASN A 123 -50.28 10.81 -5.81
C ASN A 123 -51.18 11.12 -4.60
N ARG A 124 -52.26 10.36 -4.36
CA ARG A 124 -53.09 10.52 -3.15
C ARG A 124 -52.37 10.04 -1.89
N GLU A 125 -51.66 8.92 -1.95
CA GLU A 125 -50.84 8.43 -0.82
C GLU A 125 -49.62 9.32 -0.56
N LEU A 126 -48.97 9.81 -1.61
CA LEU A 126 -47.87 10.77 -1.50
C LEU A 126 -48.35 12.11 -0.92
N ALA A 127 -49.50 12.62 -1.38
CA ALA A 127 -50.09 13.87 -0.89
C ALA A 127 -50.47 13.85 0.60
N LYS A 128 -50.62 12.67 1.22
CA LYS A 128 -50.85 12.55 2.67
C LYS A 128 -49.59 12.88 3.49
N HIS A 129 -48.41 12.63 2.92
CA HIS A 129 -47.14 12.70 3.65
C HIS A 129 -46.28 13.88 3.18
N VAL A 130 -46.46 14.32 1.93
CA VAL A 130 -45.62 15.33 1.28
C VAL A 130 -46.34 16.66 1.17
N ARG A 131 -45.76 17.70 1.76
CA ARG A 131 -46.18 19.09 1.60
C ARG A 131 -45.09 19.87 0.88
N VAL A 132 -45.35 20.34 -0.33
CA VAL A 132 -44.46 21.28 -1.02
C VAL A 132 -44.61 22.65 -0.35
N VAL A 133 -43.49 23.23 0.06
CA VAL A 133 -43.46 24.54 0.71
C VAL A 133 -43.18 25.63 -0.30
N ASP A 134 -42.15 25.43 -1.14
CA ASP A 134 -41.76 26.37 -2.19
C ASP A 134 -40.89 25.68 -3.25
N SER A 135 -40.93 26.08 -4.52
CA SER A 135 -40.14 25.43 -5.58
C SER A 135 -40.15 26.20 -6.90
N ASP A 136 -38.97 26.31 -7.51
CA ASP A 136 -38.77 26.79 -8.90
C ASP A 136 -38.57 25.64 -9.91
N MET A 137 -38.59 24.39 -9.43
CA MET A 137 -38.41 23.19 -10.25
C MET A 137 -39.72 22.67 -10.86
N PRO A 138 -39.67 22.03 -12.04
CA PRO A 138 -40.83 21.36 -12.64
C PRO A 138 -41.46 20.29 -11.73
N THR A 139 -42.80 20.18 -11.72
CA THR A 139 -43.56 19.29 -10.83
C THR A 139 -43.11 17.83 -10.88
N ASN A 140 -42.74 17.32 -12.06
CA ASN A 140 -42.23 15.95 -12.22
C ASN A 140 -40.92 15.71 -11.43
N VAL A 141 -40.04 16.71 -11.37
CA VAL A 141 -38.78 16.66 -10.62
C VAL A 141 -39.04 16.69 -9.11
N ILE A 142 -39.96 17.57 -8.67
CA ILE A 142 -40.41 17.63 -7.26
C ILE A 142 -40.96 16.28 -6.82
N MET A 143 -41.86 15.70 -7.63
CA MET A 143 -42.51 14.43 -7.31
C MET A 143 -41.52 13.26 -7.28
N ALA A 144 -40.54 13.23 -8.20
CA ALA A 144 -39.48 12.23 -8.17
C ALA A 144 -38.65 12.33 -6.89
N SER A 145 -38.23 13.54 -6.51
CA SER A 145 -37.48 13.80 -5.28
C SER A 145 -38.27 13.39 -4.03
N ALA A 146 -39.55 13.75 -3.97
CA ALA A 146 -40.42 13.40 -2.86
C ALA A 146 -40.67 11.88 -2.74
N LYS A 147 -40.81 11.17 -3.86
CA LYS A 147 -40.93 9.69 -3.86
C LYS A 147 -39.67 9.02 -3.32
N ILE A 148 -38.49 9.48 -3.73
CA ILE A 148 -37.20 8.98 -3.23
C ILE A 148 -37.07 9.23 -1.73
N GLY A 149 -37.37 10.46 -1.28
CA GLY A 149 -37.34 10.84 0.13
C GLY A 149 -38.27 9.99 0.99
N LEU A 150 -39.54 9.83 0.57
CA LEU A 150 -40.52 9.03 1.30
C LEU A 150 -40.11 7.55 1.37
N TRP A 151 -39.62 6.99 0.26
CA TRP A 151 -39.12 5.62 0.23
C TRP A 151 -37.95 5.40 1.21
N ALA A 152 -37.01 6.35 1.25
CA ALA A 152 -35.84 6.26 2.10
C ALA A 152 -36.20 6.42 3.60
N LEU A 153 -37.13 7.33 3.92
CA LEU A 153 -37.65 7.50 5.27
C LEU A 153 -38.41 6.25 5.77
N LYS A 154 -39.26 5.63 4.92
CA LYS A 154 -39.97 4.39 5.27
C LYS A 154 -39.01 3.23 5.59
N ARG A 155 -37.83 3.23 5.00
CA ARG A 155 -36.76 2.24 5.24
C ARG A 155 -35.85 2.59 6.42
N LYS A 156 -36.11 3.69 7.14
CA LYS A 156 -35.30 4.17 8.27
C LYS A 156 -33.83 4.38 7.90
N ILE A 157 -33.56 4.81 6.67
CA ILE A 157 -32.22 5.18 6.20
C ILE A 157 -31.78 6.44 6.96
N ASN A 158 -30.48 6.56 7.26
CA ASN A 158 -29.94 7.74 7.94
C ASN A 158 -30.13 8.99 7.06
N VAL A 159 -30.57 10.10 7.67
CA VAL A 159 -30.79 11.40 7.01
C VAL A 159 -29.62 11.85 6.13
N GLU A 160 -28.37 11.63 6.57
CA GLU A 160 -27.17 11.95 5.78
C GLU A 160 -27.02 11.04 4.54
N GLU A 161 -27.40 9.77 4.65
CA GLU A 161 -27.41 8.86 3.51
C GLU A 161 -28.54 9.20 2.53
N ILE A 162 -29.68 9.68 3.04
CA ILE A 162 -30.80 10.15 2.21
C ILE A 162 -30.38 11.35 1.36
N SER A 163 -29.70 12.33 1.94
CA SER A 163 -29.25 13.52 1.19
C SER A 163 -28.24 13.13 0.10
N ARG A 164 -27.26 12.27 0.42
CA ARG A 164 -26.31 11.75 -0.57
C ARG A 164 -27.00 10.93 -1.65
N LEU A 165 -27.99 10.11 -1.30
CA LEU A 165 -28.75 9.31 -2.26
C LEU A 165 -29.46 10.20 -3.28
N ILE A 166 -30.17 11.22 -2.82
CA ILE A 166 -30.88 12.18 -3.69
C ILE A 166 -29.89 12.88 -4.62
N VAL A 167 -28.78 13.42 -4.09
CA VAL A 167 -27.75 14.09 -4.90
C VAL A 167 -27.13 13.15 -5.93
N ASN A 168 -26.83 11.90 -5.54
CA ASN A 168 -26.24 10.91 -6.44
C ASN A 168 -27.19 10.55 -7.59
N ILE A 169 -28.48 10.39 -7.30
CA ILE A 169 -29.49 10.10 -8.31
C ILE A 169 -29.58 11.27 -9.29
N PHE A 170 -29.82 12.49 -8.80
CA PHE A 170 -29.97 13.65 -9.66
C PHE A 170 -28.69 13.96 -10.45
N SER A 171 -27.52 13.88 -9.82
CA SER A 171 -26.25 14.12 -10.50
C SER A 171 -25.99 13.13 -11.64
N LYS A 172 -26.30 11.85 -11.44
CA LYS A 172 -26.17 10.82 -12.49
C LYS A 172 -27.19 11.02 -13.60
N THR A 173 -28.45 11.32 -13.25
CA THR A 173 -29.54 11.48 -14.22
C THR A 173 -29.34 12.70 -15.11
N THR A 174 -28.88 13.83 -14.55
CA THR A 174 -28.66 15.06 -15.34
C THR A 174 -27.24 15.22 -15.87
N LYS A 175 -26.33 14.28 -15.55
CA LYS A 175 -24.88 14.39 -15.82
C LYS A 175 -24.27 15.71 -15.34
N ASP A 176 -24.73 16.20 -14.19
CA ASP A 176 -24.29 17.47 -13.61
C ASP A 176 -23.98 17.27 -12.12
N SER A 177 -22.82 17.72 -11.66
CA SER A 177 -22.41 17.59 -10.26
C SER A 177 -22.86 18.76 -9.37
N SER A 178 -23.59 19.73 -9.93
CA SER A 178 -23.99 20.97 -9.26
C SER A 178 -25.23 20.83 -8.35
N TRP A 179 -25.61 19.60 -8.01
CA TRP A 179 -26.75 19.30 -7.13
C TRP A 179 -26.36 19.27 -5.66
N GLY A 180 -27.23 19.81 -4.80
CA GLY A 180 -27.13 19.71 -3.36
C GLY A 180 -28.47 19.28 -2.74
N CYS A 181 -28.39 18.61 -1.59
CA CYS A 181 -29.55 18.21 -0.81
C CYS A 181 -29.28 18.38 0.68
N ILE A 182 -30.21 18.99 1.38
CA ILE A 182 -30.23 19.13 2.83
C ILE A 182 -31.52 18.48 3.33
N VAL A 183 -31.39 17.61 4.34
CA VAL A 183 -32.52 16.92 4.97
C VAL A 183 -32.41 17.05 6.48
N GLY A 184 -33.51 17.37 7.16
CA GLY A 184 -33.52 17.43 8.64
C GLY A 184 -34.87 17.84 9.22
N LYS A 185 -35.07 17.62 10.52
CA LYS A 185 -36.37 17.85 11.19
C LYS A 185 -36.71 19.30 11.50
N ASN A 186 -35.71 20.18 11.56
CA ASN A 186 -35.86 21.60 11.94
C ASN A 186 -34.89 22.48 11.13
N VAL A 187 -34.90 22.32 9.81
CA VAL A 187 -34.03 23.08 8.93
C VAL A 187 -34.77 24.30 8.42
N VAL A 188 -34.27 25.49 8.78
CA VAL A 188 -34.70 26.77 8.22
C VAL A 188 -33.52 27.33 7.43
N LEU A 189 -33.71 27.51 6.12
CA LEU A 189 -32.71 28.09 5.25
C LEU A 189 -33.11 29.53 4.94
N GLY A 190 -32.35 30.48 5.48
CA GLY A 190 -32.46 31.91 5.19
C GLY A 190 -31.42 32.31 4.18
N THR A 191 -31.61 31.96 2.91
CA THR A 191 -30.71 32.36 1.82
C THR A 191 -31.49 33.01 0.69
N GLU A 192 -31.00 34.14 0.18
CA GLU A 192 -31.49 34.73 -1.06
C GLU A 192 -31.16 33.78 -2.22
N TYR A 193 -32.18 33.18 -2.83
CA TYR A 193 -32.04 32.16 -3.89
C TYR A 193 -31.71 32.76 -5.26
N PHE A 194 -30.89 33.82 -5.32
CA PHE A 194 -30.51 34.43 -6.58
C PHE A 194 -29.66 33.45 -7.41
N GLY A 195 -30.26 32.88 -8.46
CA GLY A 195 -29.57 32.05 -9.45
C GLY A 195 -29.58 30.54 -9.20
N MET A 196 -30.34 30.01 -8.24
CA MET A 196 -30.40 28.57 -7.98
C MET A 196 -31.81 28.04 -8.30
N TYR A 197 -31.91 26.91 -9.00
CA TYR A 197 -33.19 26.20 -9.05
C TYR A 197 -33.32 25.37 -7.78
N PHE A 198 -34.44 25.47 -7.08
CA PHE A 198 -34.63 24.75 -5.83
C PHE A 198 -36.01 24.14 -5.71
N MET A 199 -36.12 23.17 -4.80
CA MET A 199 -37.38 22.63 -4.32
C MET A 199 -37.27 22.42 -2.81
N HIS A 200 -38.27 22.93 -2.11
CA HIS A 200 -38.46 22.83 -0.68
C HIS A 200 -39.78 22.09 -0.42
N PHE A 201 -39.69 20.91 0.17
CA PHE A 201 -40.84 20.12 0.55
C PHE A 201 -40.60 19.43 1.88
N ILE A 202 -41.68 19.06 2.55
CA ILE A 202 -41.68 18.44 3.85
C ILE A 202 -42.33 17.07 3.69
N ILE A 203 -41.67 16.03 4.19
CA ILE A 203 -42.20 14.67 4.27
C ILE A 203 -42.34 14.31 5.74
N ASP A 204 -43.58 14.13 6.21
CA ASP A 204 -43.90 13.96 7.63
C ASP A 204 -43.29 15.11 8.47
N ASP A 205 -42.28 14.80 9.30
CA ASP A 205 -41.57 15.76 10.16
C ASP A 205 -40.19 16.17 9.61
N TYR A 206 -39.83 15.78 8.38
CA TYR A 206 -38.53 16.06 7.78
C TYR A 206 -38.65 17.09 6.65
N THR A 207 -37.86 18.15 6.75
CA THR A 207 -37.67 19.13 5.69
C THR A 207 -36.62 18.64 4.71
N PHE A 208 -36.95 18.70 3.42
CA PHE A 208 -36.06 18.44 2.31
C PHE A 208 -35.87 19.73 1.52
N PHE A 209 -34.60 20.09 1.33
CA PHE A 209 -34.21 21.19 0.47
C PHE A 209 -33.24 20.65 -0.58
N VAL A 210 -33.69 20.60 -1.83
CA VAL A 210 -32.88 20.12 -2.96
C VAL A 210 -32.68 21.28 -3.91
N PHE A 211 -31.44 21.51 -4.29
CA PHE A 211 -31.09 22.65 -5.13
C PHE A 211 -30.08 22.26 -6.20
N HIS A 212 -30.11 23.00 -7.28
CA HIS A 212 -29.16 22.95 -8.37
C HIS A 212 -28.52 24.32 -8.50
N LYS A 213 -27.21 24.38 -8.35
CA LYS A 213 -26.43 25.61 -8.48
C LYS A 213 -26.29 25.94 -9.96
N ARG A 214 -26.76 27.12 -10.42
CA ARG A 214 -26.29 27.62 -11.73
C ARG A 214 -24.80 27.87 -11.64
N ASN A 215 -24.04 27.28 -12.56
CA ASN A 215 -22.71 27.80 -12.88
C ASN A 215 -22.91 29.17 -13.54
N VAL A 216 -22.77 30.23 -12.74
CA VAL A 216 -22.61 31.59 -13.27
C VAL A 216 -21.20 31.64 -13.86
N TYR A 217 -21.12 31.53 -15.19
CA TYR A 217 -19.95 31.97 -15.94
C TYR A 217 -20.10 33.46 -16.25
#